data_AF-A0A846P394-F1
#
_entry.id   AF-A0A846P394-F1
#
_cell.length_a   1.000
_cell.length_b   1.000
_cell.length_c   1.000
_cell.angle_alpha   90.00
_cell.angle_beta   90.00
_cell.angle_gamma   90.00
#
_symmetry.space_group_name_H-M   'P 1'
#
loop_
_entity.id
_entity.type
_entity.pdbx_description
1 polymer ?
#
loop_
_entity_poly.entity_id
_entity_poly.type
_entity_poly.pdbx_seq_one_letter_code
_entity_poly.pdbx_strand_id
1 'polypeptide(L)'
;MEKEDMGLQHLFPSMLKLDGAKVIVIGGGAVAERKVRSLLECGASVTVIAPTLTKSLSRLAAEKRLTHFARSFRSGDLTGAALAFAAIDDIRVNAAVAEEAGRLNVLVNVVDQPALCTFIVPAVTRQGRLTIAVSTGGVSPAWARRIKEHMSSEFGKEYARLLDALATVRRRCLKDITDPARRRRFLQQLADDSLLELARSKEVKALEAEILERLERWSEDARADPPG
;
A
#
# COMPACT_ATOMS: atom_id res chain seq x y z
N MET A 1 -36.33 -3.22 4.19
CA MET A 1 -35.37 -2.51 5.06
C MET A 1 -34.52 -3.53 5.78
N GLU A 2 -33.27 -3.82 5.47
CA GLU A 2 -32.38 -3.53 4.33
C GLU A 2 -31.17 -4.45 4.60
N LYS A 3 -31.09 -5.61 3.91
CA LYS A 3 -29.89 -6.45 3.96
C LYS A 3 -28.74 -5.85 3.12
N GLU A 4 -29.02 -4.78 2.38
CA GLU A 4 -28.05 -4.07 1.54
C GLU A 4 -27.08 -3.20 2.36
N ASP A 5 -27.45 -2.79 3.57
CA ASP A 5 -26.67 -1.80 4.35
C ASP A 5 -25.71 -2.40 5.40
N MET A 6 -25.80 -3.72 5.67
CA MET A 6 -24.94 -4.41 6.66
C MET A 6 -23.55 -4.80 6.14
N GLY A 7 -23.28 -4.68 4.83
CA GLY A 7 -22.01 -5.10 4.24
C GLY A 7 -20.81 -4.19 4.53
N LEU A 8 -21.05 -2.97 5.01
CA LEU A 8 -20.06 -1.89 4.98
C LEU A 8 -19.49 -1.51 6.36
N GLN A 9 -20.09 -1.98 7.45
CA GLN A 9 -19.62 -1.74 8.84
C GLN A 9 -18.52 -2.73 9.30
N HIS A 10 -18.05 -3.63 8.43
CA HIS A 10 -17.15 -4.74 8.78
C HIS A 10 -15.80 -4.73 8.05
N LEU A 11 -15.33 -3.58 7.56
CA LEU A 11 -14.02 -3.46 6.92
C LEU A 11 -12.92 -3.18 7.96
N PHE A 12 -11.89 -4.02 7.99
CA PHE A 12 -10.71 -3.78 8.81
C PHE A 12 -9.61 -3.07 8.00
N PRO A 13 -9.19 -1.84 8.38
CA PRO A 13 -8.15 -1.13 7.65
C PRO A 13 -6.78 -1.77 7.93
N SER A 14 -6.15 -2.29 6.87
CA SER A 14 -4.83 -2.91 6.97
C SER A 14 -3.98 -2.61 5.74
N MET A 15 -2.66 -2.66 5.94
CA MET A 15 -1.67 -2.60 4.86
C MET A 15 -1.05 -3.99 4.70
N LEU A 16 -1.12 -4.53 3.48
CA LEU A 16 -0.61 -5.87 3.18
C LEU A 16 0.81 -5.80 2.63
N LYS A 17 1.71 -6.62 3.17
CA LYS A 17 3.03 -6.87 2.57
C LYS A 17 2.87 -7.92 1.48
N LEU A 18 3.25 -7.57 0.25
CA LEU A 18 3.09 -8.45 -0.91
C LEU A 18 4.43 -8.87 -1.53
N ASP A 19 5.57 -8.53 -0.91
CA ASP A 19 6.89 -8.94 -1.39
C ASP A 19 6.96 -10.45 -1.61
N GLY A 20 7.10 -10.86 -2.87
CA GLY A 20 7.14 -12.27 -3.29
C GLY A 20 5.80 -13.02 -3.19
N ALA A 21 4.74 -12.40 -2.67
CA ALA A 21 3.43 -13.03 -2.54
C ALA A 21 2.83 -13.32 -3.92
N LYS A 22 2.30 -14.53 -4.10
CA LYS A 22 1.61 -14.93 -5.33
C LYS A 22 0.27 -14.20 -5.44
N VAL A 23 0.10 -13.40 -6.49
CA VAL A 23 -1.15 -12.67 -6.76
C VAL A 23 -1.67 -13.02 -8.14
N ILE A 24 -2.93 -13.42 -8.22
CA ILE A 24 -3.60 -13.76 -9.49
C ILE A 24 -4.46 -12.59 -9.95
N VAL A 25 -4.33 -12.22 -11.23
CA VAL A 25 -5.20 -11.24 -11.89
C VAL A 25 -5.89 -11.93 -13.06
N ILE A 26 -7.22 -12.06 -12.99
CA ILE A 26 -8.06 -12.61 -14.04
C ILE A 26 -8.54 -11.45 -14.91
N GLY A 27 -8.21 -11.49 -16.20
CA GLY A 27 -8.47 -10.42 -17.16
C GLY A 27 -7.19 -9.73 -17.63
N GLY A 28 -7.21 -9.24 -18.87
CA GLY A 28 -6.04 -8.65 -19.55
C GLY A 28 -6.28 -7.25 -20.12
N GLY A 29 -7.38 -6.61 -19.73
CA GLY A 29 -7.76 -5.27 -20.17
C GLY A 29 -7.15 -4.14 -19.33
N ALA A 30 -7.61 -2.91 -19.56
CA ALA A 30 -7.09 -1.72 -18.89
C ALA A 30 -7.26 -1.74 -17.35
N VAL A 31 -8.34 -2.34 -16.85
CA VAL A 31 -8.57 -2.46 -15.40
C VAL A 31 -7.54 -3.39 -14.76
N ALA A 32 -7.30 -4.55 -15.38
CA ALA A 32 -6.26 -5.49 -14.95
C ALA A 32 -4.88 -4.84 -15.00
N GLU A 33 -4.57 -4.10 -16.07
CA GLU A 33 -3.30 -3.40 -16.21
C GLU A 33 -3.00 -2.46 -15.04
N ARG A 34 -3.99 -1.62 -14.64
CA ARG A 34 -3.82 -0.72 -13.49
C ARG A 34 -3.50 -1.48 -12.21
N LYS A 35 -4.21 -2.59 -11.95
CA LYS A 35 -3.99 -3.44 -10.77
C LYS A 35 -2.61 -4.10 -10.80
N VAL A 36 -2.22 -4.69 -11.93
CA VAL A 36 -0.90 -5.32 -12.11
C VAL A 36 0.23 -4.35 -11.80
N ARG A 37 0.17 -3.10 -12.29
CA ARG A 37 1.20 -2.10 -11.99
C ARG A 37 1.35 -1.84 -10.49
N SER A 38 0.25 -1.55 -9.80
CA SER A 38 0.28 -1.31 -8.35
C SER A 38 0.75 -2.52 -7.55
N LEU A 39 0.43 -3.74 -8.00
CA LEU A 39 0.89 -4.97 -7.34
C LEU A 39 2.39 -5.20 -7.54
N LEU A 40 2.92 -4.94 -8.74
CA LEU A 40 4.36 -5.01 -9.01
C LEU A 40 5.16 -3.97 -8.22
N GLU A 41 4.62 -2.77 -8.02
CA GLU A 41 5.21 -1.75 -7.15
C GLU A 41 5.30 -2.21 -5.68
N CYS A 42 4.38 -3.07 -5.25
CA CYS A 42 4.39 -3.70 -3.92
C CYS A 42 5.23 -5.00 -3.85
N GLY A 43 5.98 -5.34 -4.90
CA GLY A 43 6.86 -6.53 -4.92
C GLY A 43 6.14 -7.87 -5.13
N ALA A 44 4.86 -7.85 -5.54
CA ALA A 44 4.09 -9.08 -5.74
C ALA A 44 4.61 -9.94 -6.91
N SER A 45 4.51 -11.27 -6.77
CA SER A 45 4.67 -12.21 -7.87
C SER A 45 3.35 -12.34 -8.61
N VAL A 46 3.19 -11.55 -9.68
CA VAL A 46 1.92 -11.42 -10.39
C VAL A 46 1.79 -12.44 -11.52
N THR A 47 0.68 -13.17 -11.51
CA THR A 47 0.24 -14.00 -12.63
C THR A 47 -1.05 -13.44 -13.23
N VAL A 48 -1.07 -13.23 -14.54
CA VAL A 48 -2.24 -12.79 -15.30
C VAL A 48 -2.84 -13.97 -16.07
N ILE A 49 -4.14 -14.19 -15.93
CA ILE A 49 -4.89 -15.23 -16.66
C ILE A 49 -5.90 -14.52 -17.55
N ALA A 50 -5.63 -14.51 -18.86
CA ALA A 50 -6.49 -13.88 -19.84
C ALA A 50 -6.17 -14.39 -21.26
N PRO A 51 -7.17 -14.56 -22.15
CA PRO A 51 -6.92 -14.93 -23.55
C PRO A 51 -6.02 -13.93 -24.28
N THR A 52 -6.17 -12.64 -23.98
CA THR A 52 -5.43 -11.54 -24.59
C THR A 52 -4.97 -10.55 -23.53
N LEU A 53 -3.94 -9.77 -23.84
CA LEU A 53 -3.37 -8.73 -22.98
C LEU A 53 -3.34 -7.39 -23.72
N THR A 54 -3.39 -6.29 -22.96
CA THR A 54 -2.99 -4.98 -23.49
C THR A 54 -1.53 -4.99 -23.92
N LYS A 55 -1.14 -4.06 -24.81
CA LYS A 55 0.26 -3.88 -25.23
C LYS A 55 1.20 -3.73 -24.05
N SER A 56 0.80 -3.01 -23.00
CA SER A 56 1.67 -2.82 -21.84
C SER A 56 1.80 -4.09 -20.99
N LEU A 57 0.72 -4.86 -20.81
CA LEU A 57 0.80 -6.14 -20.10
C LEU A 57 1.65 -7.14 -20.86
N SER A 58 1.52 -7.21 -22.20
CA SER A 58 2.37 -8.04 -23.05
C SER A 58 3.84 -7.68 -22.92
N ARG A 59 4.17 -6.38 -22.82
CA ARG A 59 5.55 -5.92 -22.59
C ARG A 59 6.08 -6.39 -21.23
N LEU A 60 5.29 -6.24 -20.16
CA LEU A 60 5.68 -6.71 -18.83
C LEU A 60 5.89 -8.23 -18.79
N ALA A 61 5.07 -8.99 -19.51
CA ALA A 61 5.22 -10.43 -19.65
C ALA A 61 6.53 -10.79 -20.39
N ALA A 62 6.82 -10.11 -21.50
CA ALA A 62 8.06 -10.30 -22.26
C ALA A 62 9.33 -9.95 -21.46
N GLU A 63 9.24 -8.92 -20.61
CA GLU A 63 10.28 -8.54 -19.64
C GLU A 63 10.36 -9.48 -18.43
N LYS A 64 9.56 -10.56 -18.40
CA LYS A 64 9.45 -11.53 -17.29
C LYS A 64 9.10 -10.90 -15.94
N ARG A 65 8.42 -9.76 -15.96
CA ARG A 65 7.94 -9.08 -14.74
C ARG A 65 6.64 -9.66 -14.22
N LEU A 66 5.92 -10.41 -15.04
CA LEU A 66 4.72 -11.16 -14.66
C LEU A 66 4.67 -12.48 -15.43
N THR A 67 3.92 -13.44 -14.90
CA THR A 67 3.58 -14.68 -15.63
C THR A 67 2.24 -14.49 -16.35
N HIS A 68 2.14 -14.90 -17.62
CA HIS A 68 0.89 -14.83 -18.38
C HIS A 68 0.43 -16.23 -18.79
N PHE A 69 -0.81 -16.58 -18.47
CA PHE A 69 -1.51 -17.72 -19.04
C PHE A 69 -2.54 -17.24 -20.06
N ALA A 70 -2.26 -17.50 -21.34
CA ALA A 70 -3.08 -17.14 -22.49
C ALA A 70 -4.34 -18.01 -22.61
N ARG A 71 -5.23 -17.93 -21.63
CA ARG A 71 -6.49 -18.68 -21.56
C ARG A 71 -7.48 -18.03 -20.60
N SER A 72 -8.72 -18.51 -20.60
CA SER A 72 -9.70 -18.20 -19.56
C SER A 72 -9.35 -18.88 -18.22
N PHE A 73 -9.93 -18.32 -17.15
CA PHE A 73 -9.90 -18.89 -15.80
C PHE A 73 -10.42 -20.33 -15.78
N ARG A 74 -9.83 -21.17 -14.94
CA ARG A 74 -10.23 -22.55 -14.66
C ARG A 74 -10.10 -22.81 -13.18
N SER A 75 -10.87 -23.76 -12.66
CA SER A 75 -10.76 -24.08 -11.24
C SER A 75 -9.37 -24.62 -10.89
N GLY A 76 -8.84 -24.21 -9.74
CA GLY A 76 -7.50 -24.52 -9.25
C GLY A 76 -6.48 -23.41 -9.52
N ASP A 77 -6.82 -22.42 -10.35
CA ASP A 77 -5.92 -21.30 -10.68
C ASP A 77 -5.54 -20.44 -9.47
N LEU A 78 -6.38 -20.41 -8.43
CA LEU A 78 -6.12 -19.63 -7.21
C LEU A 78 -5.26 -20.39 -6.19
N THR A 79 -4.88 -21.63 -6.46
CA THR A 79 -4.11 -22.47 -5.53
C THR A 79 -2.80 -21.79 -5.12
N GLY A 80 -2.62 -21.59 -3.81
CA GLY A 80 -1.44 -20.94 -3.23
C GLY A 80 -1.34 -19.43 -3.46
N ALA A 81 -2.37 -18.79 -4.00
CA ALA A 81 -2.43 -17.34 -4.10
C ALA A 81 -2.72 -16.71 -2.72
N ALA A 82 -2.13 -15.55 -2.44
CA ALA A 82 -2.50 -14.74 -1.29
C ALA A 82 -3.66 -13.79 -1.62
N LEU A 83 -3.65 -13.25 -2.85
CA LEU A 83 -4.63 -12.30 -3.36
C LEU A 83 -5.07 -12.68 -4.78
N ALA A 84 -6.33 -12.38 -5.10
CA ALA A 84 -6.91 -12.50 -6.42
C ALA A 84 -7.68 -11.25 -6.82
N PHE A 85 -7.61 -10.89 -8.10
CA PHE A 85 -8.43 -9.85 -8.70
C PHE A 85 -9.17 -10.38 -9.92
N ALA A 86 -10.49 -10.23 -9.95
CA ALA A 86 -11.28 -10.52 -11.15
C ALA A 86 -11.70 -9.22 -11.82
N ALA A 87 -11.24 -9.01 -13.05
CA ALA A 87 -11.47 -7.79 -13.83
C ALA A 87 -11.94 -8.16 -15.26
N ILE A 88 -13.04 -8.92 -15.32
CA ILE A 88 -13.66 -9.40 -16.56
C ILE A 88 -15.19 -9.17 -16.52
N ASP A 89 -15.81 -9.15 -17.69
CA ASP A 89 -17.24 -8.84 -17.85
C ASP A 89 -18.16 -10.06 -17.63
N ASP A 90 -17.64 -11.29 -17.69
CA ASP A 90 -18.45 -12.50 -17.48
C ASP A 90 -18.72 -12.73 -15.98
N ILE A 91 -19.96 -12.46 -15.58
CA ILE A 91 -20.43 -12.60 -14.20
C ILE A 91 -20.31 -14.04 -13.66
N ARG A 92 -20.42 -15.06 -14.52
CA ARG A 92 -20.32 -16.47 -14.09
C ARG A 92 -18.88 -16.80 -13.71
N VAL A 93 -17.92 -16.27 -14.46
CA VAL A 93 -16.51 -16.46 -14.15
C VAL A 93 -16.16 -15.69 -12.87
N ASN A 94 -16.68 -14.46 -12.68
CA ASN A 94 -16.50 -13.70 -11.44
C ASN A 94 -17.03 -14.44 -10.21
N ALA A 95 -18.22 -15.05 -10.32
CA ALA A 95 -18.79 -15.89 -9.25
C ALA A 95 -17.90 -17.11 -8.95
N ALA A 96 -17.42 -17.81 -10.00
CA ALA A 96 -16.54 -18.96 -9.83
C ALA A 96 -15.19 -18.58 -9.18
N VAL A 97 -14.62 -17.42 -9.52
CA VAL A 97 -13.41 -16.89 -8.87
C VAL A 97 -13.69 -16.61 -7.38
N ALA A 98 -14.81 -15.97 -7.06
CA ALA A 98 -15.16 -15.63 -5.67
C ALA A 98 -15.41 -16.89 -4.83
N GLU A 99 -16.11 -17.88 -5.37
CA GLU A 99 -16.35 -19.16 -4.71
C GLU A 99 -15.04 -19.91 -4.42
N GLU A 100 -14.17 -20.03 -5.43
CA GLU A 100 -12.87 -20.70 -5.25
C GLU A 100 -11.99 -19.95 -4.25
N ALA A 101 -11.98 -18.62 -4.30
CA ALA A 101 -11.25 -17.79 -3.36
C ALA A 101 -11.73 -18.02 -1.92
N GLY A 102 -13.05 -18.06 -1.71
CA GLY A 102 -13.64 -18.39 -0.41
C GLY A 102 -13.22 -19.77 0.10
N ARG A 103 -13.25 -20.79 -0.77
CA ARG A 103 -12.86 -22.16 -0.41
C ARG A 103 -11.36 -22.29 -0.06
N LEU A 104 -10.51 -21.45 -0.65
CA LEU A 104 -9.06 -21.46 -0.46
C LEU A 104 -8.56 -20.40 0.53
N ASN A 105 -9.44 -19.60 1.14
CA ASN A 105 -9.11 -18.44 1.97
C ASN A 105 -8.20 -17.41 1.25
N VAL A 106 -8.40 -17.23 -0.05
CA VAL A 106 -7.70 -16.21 -0.85
C VAL A 106 -8.48 -14.91 -0.76
N LEU A 107 -7.79 -13.79 -0.49
CA LEU A 107 -8.43 -12.48 -0.53
C LEU A 107 -8.78 -12.13 -1.98
N VAL A 108 -10.05 -11.83 -2.27
CA VAL A 108 -10.53 -11.58 -3.62
C VAL A 108 -11.19 -10.20 -3.73
N ASN A 109 -10.87 -9.51 -4.82
CA ASN A 109 -11.55 -8.29 -5.23
C ASN A 109 -12.07 -8.46 -6.65
N VAL A 110 -13.40 -8.51 -6.78
CA VAL A 110 -14.12 -8.56 -8.05
C VAL A 110 -14.54 -7.14 -8.42
N VAL A 111 -14.08 -6.68 -9.57
CA VAL A 111 -14.35 -5.31 -10.06
C VAL A 111 -15.85 -5.12 -10.23
N ASP A 112 -16.35 -3.98 -9.74
CA ASP A 112 -17.75 -3.55 -9.82
C ASP A 112 -18.77 -4.53 -9.20
N GLN A 113 -18.31 -5.53 -8.43
CA GLN A 113 -19.18 -6.48 -7.71
C GLN A 113 -18.75 -6.58 -6.23
N PRO A 114 -19.03 -5.55 -5.40
CA PRO A 114 -18.61 -5.51 -4.00
C PRO A 114 -19.08 -6.71 -3.16
N ALA A 115 -20.25 -7.25 -3.46
CA ALA A 115 -20.81 -8.42 -2.77
C ALA A 115 -19.96 -9.69 -2.92
N LEU A 116 -19.10 -9.77 -3.93
CA LEU A 116 -18.18 -10.88 -4.18
C LEU A 116 -16.77 -10.62 -3.64
N CYS A 117 -16.52 -9.46 -3.04
CA CYS A 117 -15.21 -9.06 -2.55
C CYS A 117 -15.04 -9.44 -1.07
N THR A 118 -13.85 -9.94 -0.71
CA THR A 118 -13.43 -10.07 0.70
C THR A 118 -12.59 -8.88 1.15
N PHE A 119 -12.15 -8.03 0.22
CA PHE A 119 -11.50 -6.75 0.51
C PHE A 119 -11.81 -5.71 -0.58
N ILE A 120 -11.67 -4.44 -0.19
CA ILE A 120 -11.79 -3.30 -1.11
C ILE A 120 -10.43 -2.66 -1.34
N VAL A 121 -10.25 -2.07 -2.54
CA VAL A 121 -9.08 -1.26 -2.86
C VAL A 121 -9.44 0.21 -2.63
N PRO A 122 -8.85 0.90 -1.64
CA PRO A 122 -9.14 2.31 -1.39
C PRO A 122 -8.57 3.22 -2.49
N ALA A 123 -8.99 4.49 -2.47
CA ALA A 123 -8.28 5.53 -3.22
C ALA A 123 -6.95 5.80 -2.53
N VAL A 124 -5.84 5.72 -3.26
CA VAL A 124 -4.49 5.80 -2.68
C VAL A 124 -3.69 6.92 -3.32
N THR A 125 -2.94 7.66 -2.49
CA THR A 125 -1.89 8.59 -2.94
C THR A 125 -0.57 8.29 -2.21
N ARG A 126 0.54 8.59 -2.86
CA ARG A 126 1.90 8.28 -2.39
C ARG A 126 2.84 9.46 -2.59
N GLN A 127 3.64 9.74 -1.56
CA GLN A 127 4.78 10.65 -1.64
C GLN A 127 5.99 9.95 -1.01
N GLY A 128 6.81 9.31 -1.85
CA GLY A 128 7.90 8.45 -1.39
C GLY A 128 7.38 7.39 -0.40
N ARG A 129 7.80 7.47 0.86
CA ARG A 129 7.39 6.56 1.94
C ARG A 129 6.01 6.84 2.52
N LEU A 130 5.44 8.03 2.31
CA LEU A 130 4.10 8.36 2.79
C LEU A 130 3.05 7.69 1.91
N THR A 131 2.11 6.99 2.53
CA THR A 131 0.94 6.41 1.88
C THR A 131 -0.31 6.88 2.62
N ILE A 132 -1.24 7.45 1.86
CA ILE A 132 -2.57 7.80 2.36
C ILE A 132 -3.59 6.98 1.57
N ALA A 133 -4.40 6.21 2.30
CA ALA A 133 -5.48 5.40 1.75
C ALA A 133 -6.82 5.94 2.25
N VAL A 134 -7.70 6.29 1.33
CA VAL A 134 -9.02 6.83 1.61
C VAL A 134 -10.07 5.84 1.16
N SER A 135 -10.92 5.45 2.09
CA SER A 135 -12.11 4.64 1.83
C SER A 135 -13.34 5.36 2.36
N THR A 136 -14.41 5.32 1.58
CA THR A 136 -15.77 5.72 2.00
C THR A 136 -16.62 4.49 2.30
N GLY A 137 -16.00 3.33 2.55
CA GLY A 137 -16.70 2.06 2.71
C GLY A 137 -17.52 1.68 1.48
N GLY A 138 -17.08 2.05 0.27
CA GLY A 138 -17.84 1.80 -0.96
C GLY A 138 -19.03 2.73 -1.20
N VAL A 139 -19.44 3.55 -0.24
CA VAL A 139 -20.60 4.47 -0.34
C VAL A 139 -20.42 5.49 -1.46
N SER A 140 -19.21 6.04 -1.61
CA SER A 140 -18.95 7.02 -2.67
C SER A 140 -17.50 6.98 -3.15
N PRO A 141 -17.23 6.28 -4.26
CA PRO A 141 -15.93 6.32 -4.93
C PRO A 141 -15.52 7.74 -5.35
N ALA A 142 -16.51 8.58 -5.72
CA ALA A 142 -16.28 9.97 -6.12
C ALA A 142 -15.75 10.81 -4.94
N TRP A 143 -16.35 10.67 -3.74
CA TRP A 143 -15.84 11.36 -2.55
C TRP A 143 -14.48 10.81 -2.09
N ALA A 144 -14.26 9.49 -2.15
CA ALA A 144 -12.94 8.91 -1.85
C ALA A 144 -11.86 9.50 -2.75
N ARG A 145 -12.16 9.67 -4.04
CA ARG A 145 -11.26 10.33 -5.00
C ARG A 145 -11.01 11.80 -4.66
N ARG A 146 -12.06 12.57 -4.37
CA ARG A 146 -11.96 13.99 -4.02
C ARG A 146 -11.11 14.23 -2.77
N ILE A 147 -11.34 13.46 -1.71
CA ILE A 147 -10.54 13.52 -0.48
C ILE A 147 -9.08 13.14 -0.78
N LYS A 148 -8.85 12.06 -1.54
CA LYS A 148 -7.51 11.66 -1.96
C LYS A 148 -6.80 12.77 -2.76
N GLU A 149 -7.50 13.49 -3.63
CA GLU A 149 -6.96 14.63 -4.38
C GLU A 149 -6.59 15.80 -3.47
N HIS A 150 -7.45 16.14 -2.49
CA HIS A 150 -7.15 17.15 -1.48
C HIS A 150 -5.91 16.78 -0.64
N MET A 151 -5.85 15.55 -0.12
CA MET A 151 -4.69 15.04 0.62
C MET A 151 -3.42 15.06 -0.25
N SER A 152 -3.52 14.79 -1.56
CA SER A 152 -2.36 14.85 -2.44
C SER A 152 -1.81 16.26 -2.63
N SER A 153 -2.64 17.29 -2.41
CA SER A 153 -2.22 18.71 -2.47
C SER A 153 -1.62 19.19 -1.15
N GLU A 154 -2.11 18.69 -0.02
CA GLU A 154 -1.64 19.04 1.32
C GLU A 154 -0.35 18.31 1.69
N PHE A 155 -0.26 17.02 1.38
CA PHE A 155 0.90 16.20 1.63
C PHE A 155 1.81 16.16 0.40
N GLY A 156 2.68 17.16 0.30
CA GLY A 156 3.60 17.36 -0.83
C GLY A 156 4.88 16.52 -0.79
N LYS A 157 5.83 16.86 -1.66
CA LYS A 157 7.11 16.13 -1.82
C LYS A 157 8.05 16.28 -0.62
N GLU A 158 7.88 17.32 0.18
CA GLU A 158 8.59 17.54 1.44
C GLU A 158 8.43 16.37 2.41
N TYR A 159 7.25 15.72 2.43
CA TYR A 159 7.03 14.52 3.24
C TYR A 159 7.86 13.33 2.79
N ALA A 160 8.09 13.18 1.47
CA ALA A 160 8.97 12.14 0.97
C ALA A 160 10.40 12.34 1.50
N ARG A 161 10.93 13.57 1.40
CA ARG A 161 12.26 13.91 1.89
C ARG A 161 12.38 13.73 3.41
N LEU A 162 11.39 14.21 4.16
CA LEU A 162 11.35 14.10 5.61
C LEU A 162 11.36 12.64 6.05
N LEU A 163 10.48 11.81 5.50
CA LEU A 163 10.38 10.40 5.89
C LEU A 163 11.60 9.58 5.46
N ASP A 164 12.26 9.94 4.36
CA ASP A 164 13.54 9.33 3.97
C ASP A 164 14.64 9.67 4.99
N ALA A 165 14.77 10.94 5.38
CA ALA A 165 15.72 11.35 6.40
C ALA A 165 15.46 10.67 7.76
N LEU A 166 14.19 10.65 8.19
CA LEU A 166 13.78 9.99 9.43
C LEU A 166 14.02 8.48 9.41
N ALA A 167 13.92 7.82 8.25
CA ALA A 167 14.22 6.39 8.13
C ALA A 167 15.71 6.09 8.40
N THR A 168 16.62 6.96 7.96
CA THR A 168 18.05 6.86 8.27
C THR A 168 18.31 7.12 9.76
N VAL A 169 17.77 8.23 10.30
CA VAL A 169 17.93 8.58 11.71
C VAL A 169 17.37 7.50 12.63
N ARG A 170 16.19 6.94 12.34
CA ARG A 170 15.59 5.87 13.13
C ARG A 170 16.50 4.65 13.25
N ARG A 171 17.18 4.26 12.16
CA ARG A 171 18.17 3.17 12.18
C ARG A 171 19.34 3.47 13.11
N ARG A 172 19.81 4.73 13.12
CA ARG A 172 20.86 5.18 14.03
C ARG A 172 20.39 5.17 15.49
N CYS A 173 19.19 5.70 15.77
CA CYS A 173 18.59 5.70 17.12
C CYS A 173 18.43 4.28 17.69
N LEU A 174 18.04 3.31 16.85
CA LEU A 174 17.92 1.91 17.25
C LEU A 174 19.27 1.28 17.63
N LYS A 175 20.38 1.80 17.08
CA LYS A 175 21.74 1.35 17.38
C LYS A 175 22.31 2.06 18.61
N ASP A 176 22.10 3.36 18.72
CA ASP A 176 22.79 4.21 19.70
C ASP A 176 22.02 4.37 21.02
N ILE A 177 20.68 4.28 20.99
CA ILE A 177 19.83 4.40 22.19
C ILE A 177 19.32 3.02 22.58
N THR A 178 19.98 2.40 23.55
CA THR A 178 19.64 1.05 24.03
C THR A 178 18.31 1.03 24.79
N ASP A 179 18.08 2.02 25.67
CA ASP A 179 16.84 2.14 26.45
C ASP A 179 15.61 2.39 25.55
N PRO A 180 14.63 1.46 25.53
CA PRO A 180 13.39 1.62 24.76
C PRO A 180 12.56 2.85 25.11
N ALA A 181 12.51 3.27 26.38
CA ALA A 181 11.69 4.40 26.82
C ALA A 181 12.26 5.73 26.31
N ARG A 182 13.58 5.93 26.51
CA ARG A 182 14.34 7.05 25.93
C ARG A 182 14.21 7.11 24.41
N ARG A 183 14.43 5.98 23.73
CA ARG A 183 14.33 5.89 22.26
C ARG A 183 12.93 6.28 21.76
N ARG A 184 11.87 5.83 22.44
CA ARG A 184 10.49 6.20 22.10
C ARG A 184 10.27 7.71 22.25
N ARG A 185 10.71 8.30 23.36
CA ARG A 185 10.56 9.74 23.63
C ARG A 185 11.23 10.58 22.55
N PHE A 186 12.48 10.26 22.19
CA PHE A 186 13.19 10.97 21.11
C PHE A 186 12.45 10.85 19.77
N LEU A 187 12.09 9.64 19.35
CA LEU A 187 11.41 9.42 18.08
C LEU A 187 10.05 10.13 17.98
N GLN A 188 9.35 10.30 19.10
CA GLN A 188 8.10 11.07 19.14
C GLN A 188 8.32 12.56 18.95
N GLN A 189 9.44 13.11 19.46
CA GLN A 189 9.79 14.53 19.28
C GLN A 189 10.17 14.87 17.83
N LEU A 190 10.48 13.87 16.99
CA LEU A 190 10.73 14.09 15.57
C LEU A 190 9.46 14.33 14.73
N ALA A 191 8.27 14.11 15.30
CA ALA A 191 7.02 14.57 14.71
C ALA A 191 6.85 16.07 14.98
N ASP A 192 7.68 16.87 14.31
CA ASP A 192 7.87 18.31 14.55
C ASP A 192 7.75 19.08 13.23
N ASP A 193 6.86 20.07 13.20
CA ASP A 193 6.59 20.92 12.04
C ASP A 193 7.83 21.69 11.57
N SER A 194 8.78 22.00 12.46
CA SER A 194 10.03 22.64 12.07
C SER A 194 10.88 21.76 11.16
N LEU A 195 10.82 20.42 11.32
CA LEU A 195 11.50 19.49 10.42
C LEU A 195 10.79 19.40 9.06
N LEU A 196 9.47 19.55 9.05
CA LEU A 196 8.70 19.64 7.81
C LEU A 196 9.06 20.90 7.03
N GLU A 197 9.13 22.06 7.69
CA GLU A 197 9.56 23.33 7.08
C GLU A 197 10.99 23.25 6.53
N LEU A 198 11.90 22.61 7.27
CA LEU A 198 13.25 22.33 6.76
C LEU A 198 13.21 21.42 5.52
N ALA A 199 12.35 20.39 5.48
CA ALA A 199 12.23 19.49 4.34
C ALA A 199 11.69 20.17 3.05
N ARG A 200 11.02 21.33 3.18
CA ARG A 200 10.62 22.15 2.02
C ARG A 200 11.84 22.72 1.28
N SER A 201 12.87 23.12 2.02
CA SER A 201 14.04 23.87 1.50
C SER A 201 15.35 23.07 1.47
N LYS A 202 15.49 22.02 2.28
CA LYS A 202 16.70 21.19 2.39
C LYS A 202 16.56 19.87 1.61
N GLU A 203 17.69 19.44 1.05
CA GLU A 203 17.84 18.08 0.51
C GLU A 203 17.96 17.05 1.65
N VAL A 204 17.66 15.79 1.34
CA VAL A 204 17.56 14.69 2.33
C VAL A 204 18.80 14.61 3.23
N LYS A 205 20.01 14.64 2.66
CA LYS A 205 21.27 14.54 3.44
C LYS A 205 21.47 15.69 4.42
N ALA A 206 21.07 16.91 4.05
CA ALA A 206 21.21 18.07 4.92
C ALA A 206 20.18 18.04 6.05
N LEU A 207 18.97 17.54 5.76
CA LEU A 207 17.95 17.30 6.79
C LEU A 207 18.37 16.18 7.74
N GLU A 208 18.97 15.09 7.23
CA GLU A 208 19.53 14.01 8.05
C GLU A 208 20.57 14.54 9.04
N ALA A 209 21.54 15.36 8.57
CA ALA A 209 22.57 15.94 9.42
C ALA A 209 21.96 16.78 10.56
N GLU A 210 20.99 17.64 10.25
CA GLU A 210 20.29 18.46 11.24
C GLU A 210 19.59 17.62 12.32
N ILE A 211 18.93 16.54 11.91
CA ILE A 211 18.23 15.66 12.86
C ILE A 211 19.24 14.87 13.72
N LEU A 212 20.39 14.49 13.15
CA LEU A 212 21.45 13.84 13.92
C LEU A 212 22.10 14.78 14.95
N GLU A 213 22.32 16.05 14.60
CA GLU A 213 22.78 17.05 15.58
C GLU A 213 21.76 17.23 16.72
N ARG A 214 20.45 17.23 16.40
CA ARG A 214 19.39 17.22 17.43
C ARG A 214 19.46 15.98 18.33
N LEU A 215 19.75 14.80 17.76
CA LEU A 215 19.92 13.56 18.52
C LEU A 215 21.12 13.62 19.47
N GLU A 216 22.24 14.18 19.02
CA GLU A 216 23.46 14.33 19.84
C GLU A 216 23.19 15.24 21.05
N ARG A 217 22.63 16.44 20.81
CA ARG A 217 22.23 17.36 21.89
C ARG A 217 21.26 16.71 22.88
N TRP A 218 20.23 16.03 22.37
CA TRP A 218 19.25 15.32 23.20
C TRP A 218 19.89 14.23 24.08
N SER A 219 20.89 13.53 23.54
CA SER A 219 21.62 12.48 24.26
C SER A 219 22.53 13.04 25.35
N GLU A 220 23.09 14.24 25.14
CA GLU A 220 23.88 14.97 26.14
C GLU A 220 23.01 15.48 27.28
N ASP A 221 21.88 16.12 26.98
CA ASP A 221 20.92 16.60 27.98
C ASP A 221 20.37 15.45 28.85
N ALA A 222 20.08 14.30 28.24
CA ALA A 222 19.60 13.11 28.95
C ALA A 222 20.67 12.38 29.79
N ARG A 223 21.96 12.74 29.66
CA ARG A 223 23.03 12.31 30.57
C ARG A 223 23.20 13.29 31.74
N ALA A 224 22.86 14.56 31.54
CA ALA A 224 22.92 15.60 32.57
C ALA A 224 21.79 15.50 33.60
N ASP A 225 20.67 14.85 33.26
CA ASP A 225 19.50 14.64 34.14
C ASP A 225 19.22 13.13 34.33
N PRO A 226 19.79 12.48 35.36
CA PRO A 226 19.57 11.05 35.60
C PRO A 226 18.12 10.81 36.06
N PRO A 227 17.51 9.66 35.70
CA PRO A 227 16.18 9.34 36.21
C PRO A 227 16.25 9.22 37.74
N GLY A 228 15.44 10.04 38.43
CA GLY A 228 15.11 9.85 39.84
C GLY A 228 14.23 8.63 40.07
#